data_AF-A0A3P8BTD8-F1
#
_entry.id   AF-A0A3P8BTD8-F1
#
_cell.length_a   1.000
_cell.length_b   1.000
_cell.length_c   1.000
_cell.angle_alpha   90.00
_cell.angle_beta   90.00
_cell.angle_gamma   90.00
#
_symmetry.space_group_name_H-M   'P 1'
#
loop_
_entity.id
_entity.type
_entity.pdbx_description
1 polymer ?
#
loop_
_entity_poly.entity_id
_entity_poly.type
_entity_poly.pdbx_seq_one_letter_code
_entity_poly.pdbx_strand_id
1 'polypeptide(L)'
;MYHILVCRILDVKPSNILLDLRGSIKLCDFGISGYLINSVAQTREAGCRPYMAPERLLTNAAYDIRSDVWSLGITLQEVALGVFPYPRFNENELFVQLQQVVYGDAPIMCPSDVYSIRTVQFINSCLVKETEARPNYAMLMEMDFFKYYDSLNGTSEYVANYVQHALNLQKQNNL
;
A
#
# COMPACT_ATOMS: atom_id res chain seq x y z
N MET A 1 -25.66 1.00 1.28
CA MET A 1 -25.04 1.94 2.25
C MET A 1 -23.74 1.29 2.72
N TYR A 2 -22.67 1.46 1.96
CA TYR A 2 -21.37 0.87 2.31
C TYR A 2 -20.78 1.71 3.45
N HIS A 3 -20.91 1.20 4.67
CA HIS A 3 -20.12 1.71 5.78
C HIS A 3 -18.66 1.37 5.49
N ILE A 4 -17.95 2.31 4.87
CA ILE A 4 -16.49 2.35 4.92
C ILE A 4 -16.17 2.59 6.40
N LEU A 5 -16.01 1.49 7.15
CA LEU A 5 -15.37 1.55 8.45
C LEU A 5 -14.01 2.16 8.19
N VAL A 6 -13.81 3.40 8.66
CA VAL A 6 -12.49 4.03 8.76
C VAL A 6 -11.73 3.26 9.85
N CYS A 7 -11.33 2.03 9.54
CA CYS A 7 -10.35 1.31 10.31
C CYS A 7 -9.03 2.04 10.08
N ARG A 8 -8.34 2.41 11.17
CA ARG A 8 -6.93 2.79 11.08
C ARG A 8 -6.19 1.63 10.43
N ILE A 9 -5.75 1.78 9.20
CA ILE A 9 -5.04 0.71 8.48
C ILE A 9 -3.56 0.90 8.77
N LEU A 10 -3.16 0.49 9.98
CA LEU A 10 -1.78 0.58 10.48
C LEU A 10 -0.77 -0.26 9.66
N ASP A 11 -1.24 -0.95 8.62
CA ASP A 11 -0.55 -2.05 7.97
C ASP A 11 -1.05 -2.29 6.53
N VAL A 12 -1.22 -1.21 5.73
CA VAL A 12 -1.43 -1.33 4.27
C VAL A 12 -0.12 -1.76 3.62
N LYS A 13 -0.04 -3.03 3.20
CA LYS A 13 1.05 -3.62 2.44
C LYS A 13 0.54 -4.81 1.62
N PRO A 14 1.24 -5.24 0.55
CA PRO A 14 0.74 -6.31 -0.31
C PRO A 14 0.42 -7.62 0.45
N SER A 15 1.25 -7.97 1.45
CA SER A 15 1.05 -9.18 2.26
C SER A 15 -0.20 -9.18 3.14
N ASN A 16 -0.85 -8.02 3.31
CA ASN A 16 -2.07 -7.87 4.09
C ASN A 16 -3.34 -7.67 3.22
N ILE A 17 -3.20 -7.76 1.89
CA ILE A 17 -4.33 -7.71 0.95
C ILE A 17 -4.65 -9.14 0.53
N LEU A 18 -5.74 -9.70 1.04
CA LEU A 18 -6.22 -11.02 0.70
C LEU A 18 -7.16 -10.96 -0.49
N LEU A 19 -6.96 -11.89 -1.43
CA LEU A 19 -7.82 -12.11 -2.59
C LEU A 19 -8.41 -13.53 -2.50
N ASP A 20 -9.71 -13.66 -2.76
CA ASP A 20 -10.35 -14.97 -2.89
C ASP A 20 -10.62 -15.35 -4.36
N LEU A 21 -10.96 -16.62 -4.60
CA LEU A 21 -11.28 -17.16 -5.92
C LEU A 21 -12.56 -16.56 -6.54
N ARG A 22 -13.32 -15.77 -5.77
CA ARG A 22 -14.53 -15.09 -6.24
C ARG A 22 -14.24 -13.62 -6.57
N GLY A 23 -12.98 -13.18 -6.45
CA GLY A 23 -12.58 -11.81 -6.73
C GLY A 23 -12.87 -10.82 -5.60
N SER A 24 -13.14 -11.32 -4.40
CA SER A 24 -13.29 -10.46 -3.23
C SER A 24 -11.91 -10.03 -2.72
N ILE A 25 -11.77 -8.75 -2.43
CA ILE A 25 -10.58 -8.16 -1.83
C ILE A 25 -10.87 -7.86 -0.36
N LYS A 26 -10.03 -8.32 0.55
CA LYS A 26 -10.15 -8.05 1.98
C LYS A 26 -8.80 -7.66 2.55
N LEU A 27 -8.79 -6.60 3.36
CA LEU A 27 -7.65 -6.32 4.21
C LEU A 27 -7.66 -7.31 5.38
N CYS A 28 -6.53 -7.96 5.63
CA CYS A 28 -6.28 -8.71 6.85
C CYS A 28 -5.29 -7.93 7.74
N ASP A 29 -5.28 -8.24 9.03
CA ASP A 29 -4.46 -7.55 10.04
C ASP A 29 -4.92 -6.10 10.35
N PHE A 30 -6.12 -5.97 10.94
CA PHE A 30 -6.57 -4.74 11.60
C PHE A 30 -5.86 -4.53 12.95
N GLY A 31 -4.52 -4.54 12.93
CA GLY A 31 -3.60 -4.62 14.08
C GLY A 31 -4.25 -4.43 15.45
N ILE A 32 -4.25 -5.49 16.27
CA ILE A 32 -4.55 -5.42 17.69
C ILE A 32 -3.55 -4.43 18.31
N SER A 33 -3.94 -3.16 18.40
CA SER A 33 -3.13 -2.10 18.97
C SER A 33 -3.20 -2.20 20.49
N GLY A 34 -2.20 -2.85 21.08
CA GLY A 34 -2.00 -2.84 22.53
C GLY A 34 -1.30 -4.11 23.02
N TYR A 35 0.01 -4.02 23.25
CA TYR A 35 0.78 -4.98 24.04
C TYR A 35 0.79 -6.44 23.53
N LEU A 36 1.60 -6.78 22.52
CA LEU A 36 2.05 -8.16 22.34
C LEU A 36 3.58 -8.25 22.39
N ILE A 37 3.98 -8.87 23.49
CA ILE A 37 5.29 -9.00 24.13
C ILE A 37 6.34 -9.66 23.21
N ASN A 38 7.47 -8.96 23.06
CA ASN A 38 8.85 -9.42 22.91
C ASN A 38 9.09 -10.85 22.39
N SER A 39 9.17 -11.00 21.07
CA SER A 39 10.32 -11.63 20.37
C SER A 39 10.04 -11.83 18.87
N VAL A 40 8.77 -11.98 18.47
CA VAL A 40 8.34 -12.12 17.05
C VAL A 40 7.88 -10.77 16.47
N ALA A 41 7.46 -9.84 17.33
CA ALA A 41 6.99 -8.51 16.95
C ALA A 41 8.10 -7.61 16.37
N GLN A 42 9.36 -7.73 16.84
CA GLN A 42 10.45 -6.88 16.38
C GLN A 42 10.76 -7.03 14.89
N THR A 43 10.75 -8.26 14.36
CA THR A 43 11.04 -8.52 12.95
C THR A 43 9.87 -8.15 12.04
N ARG A 44 8.63 -8.35 12.50
CA ARG A 44 7.42 -7.94 11.76
C ARG A 44 7.28 -6.41 11.71
N GLU A 45 7.55 -5.70 12.81
CA GLU A 45 7.60 -4.23 12.84
C GLU A 45 8.67 -3.68 11.88
N ALA A 46 9.86 -4.30 11.84
CA ALA A 46 10.93 -3.92 10.93
C ALA A 46 10.54 -4.03 9.44
N GLY A 47 9.65 -4.95 9.09
CA GLY A 47 9.12 -5.10 7.73
C GLY A 47 8.06 -4.06 7.34
N CYS A 48 7.24 -3.60 8.29
CA CYS A 48 6.15 -2.65 8.03
C CYS A 48 6.58 -1.17 8.10
N ARG A 49 7.60 -0.85 8.91
CA ARG A 49 8.06 0.55 9.12
C ARG A 49 8.35 1.33 7.84
N PRO A 50 8.93 0.76 6.76
CA PRO A 50 9.18 1.50 5.52
C PRO A 50 7.92 1.93 4.75
N TYR A 51 6.77 1.31 5.03
CA TYR A 51 5.47 1.72 4.48
C TYR A 51 4.84 2.86 5.28
N MET A 52 5.36 3.19 6.47
CA MET A 52 4.83 4.25 7.30
C MET A 52 5.17 5.62 6.70
N ALA A 53 4.23 6.56 6.86
CA ALA A 53 4.43 7.93 6.42
C ALA A 53 5.58 8.63 7.17
N PRO A 54 6.30 9.59 6.56
CA PRO A 54 7.43 10.28 7.17
C PRO A 54 7.11 10.87 8.55
N GLU A 55 5.93 11.48 8.69
CA GLU A 55 5.48 12.11 9.91
C GLU A 55 5.33 11.12 11.09
N ARG A 56 4.99 9.86 10.78
CA ARG A 56 4.85 8.76 11.76
C ARG A 56 6.20 8.25 12.27
N LEU A 57 7.28 8.45 11.49
CA LEU A 57 8.64 8.07 11.87
C LEU A 57 9.36 9.17 12.64
N LEU A 58 8.97 10.44 12.41
CA LEU A 58 9.59 11.62 13.04
C LEU A 58 8.93 12.03 14.36
N THR A 59 7.61 11.86 14.48
CA THR A 59 6.84 12.47 15.56
C THR A 59 5.89 11.48 16.21
N ASN A 60 5.61 11.70 17.51
CA ASN A 60 4.46 11.10 18.19
C ASN A 60 3.17 11.89 17.93
N ALA A 61 3.06 12.55 16.76
CA ALA A 61 1.88 13.33 16.43
C ALA A 61 0.62 12.47 16.46
N ALA A 62 -0.51 13.13 16.71
CA ALA A 62 -1.81 12.50 16.61
C ALA A 62 -1.95 11.86 15.22
N TYR A 63 -2.51 10.65 15.21
CA TYR A 63 -2.72 9.91 13.98
C TYR A 63 -3.61 10.71 13.01
N ASP A 64 -3.17 10.82 11.76
CA ASP A 64 -3.94 11.37 10.64
C ASP A 64 -4.19 10.26 9.61
N ILE A 65 -5.40 10.24 9.04
CA ILE A 65 -5.80 9.30 8.00
C ILE A 65 -4.94 9.38 6.74
N ARG A 66 -4.32 10.53 6.49
CA ARG A 66 -3.38 10.73 5.38
C ARG A 66 -2.12 9.90 5.54
N SER A 67 -1.76 9.47 6.75
CA SER A 67 -0.66 8.53 6.93
C SER A 67 -0.95 7.17 6.29
N ASP A 68 -2.22 6.71 6.31
CA ASP A 68 -2.61 5.46 5.61
C ASP A 68 -2.59 5.65 4.09
N VAL A 69 -2.90 6.87 3.60
CA VAL A 69 -2.82 7.20 2.17
C VAL A 69 -1.39 7.05 1.65
N TRP A 70 -0.38 7.45 2.43
CA TRP A 70 1.02 7.19 2.07
C TRP A 70 1.32 5.70 1.96
N SER A 71 0.91 4.90 2.96
CA SER A 71 1.11 3.45 2.95
C SER A 71 0.42 2.77 1.76
N LEU A 72 -0.77 3.25 1.38
CA LEU A 72 -1.45 2.85 0.14
C LEU A 72 -0.61 3.18 -1.10
N GLY A 73 -0.07 4.40 -1.19
CA GLY A 73 0.80 4.81 -2.31
C GLY A 73 2.02 3.91 -2.48
N ILE A 74 2.73 3.62 -1.39
CA ILE A 74 3.90 2.73 -1.40
C ILE A 74 3.51 1.32 -1.84
N THR A 75 2.39 0.81 -1.31
CA THR A 75 1.86 -0.52 -1.65
C THR A 75 1.50 -0.62 -3.12
N LEU A 76 0.76 0.36 -3.65
CA LEU A 76 0.34 0.36 -5.05
C LEU A 76 1.54 0.47 -6.00
N GLN A 77 2.54 1.28 -5.65
CA GLN A 77 3.76 1.39 -6.44
C GLN A 77 4.57 0.09 -6.43
N GLU A 78 4.72 -0.54 -5.27
CA GLU A 78 5.41 -1.83 -5.16
C GLU A 78 4.69 -2.92 -5.99
N VAL A 79 3.37 -3.00 -5.90
CA VAL A 79 2.57 -3.96 -6.69
C VAL A 79 2.72 -3.68 -8.19
N ALA A 80 2.72 -2.42 -8.60
CA ALA A 80 2.89 -2.05 -10.00
C ALA A 80 4.31 -2.35 -10.51
N LEU A 81 5.35 -2.07 -9.74
CA LEU A 81 6.72 -2.22 -10.22
C LEU A 81 7.31 -3.61 -9.92
N GLY A 82 6.67 -4.39 -9.04
CA GLY A 82 7.21 -5.65 -8.52
C GLY A 82 8.42 -5.48 -7.60
N VAL A 83 8.78 -4.25 -7.27
CA VAL A 83 9.95 -3.88 -6.46
C VAL A 83 9.57 -2.75 -5.51
N PHE A 84 10.01 -2.88 -4.25
CA PHE A 84 9.79 -1.86 -3.24
C PHE A 84 10.56 -0.57 -3.57
N PRO A 85 9.94 0.62 -3.49
CA PRO A 85 10.53 1.87 -4.00
C PRO A 85 11.78 2.35 -3.25
N TYR A 86 12.00 1.89 -2.01
CA TYR A 86 13.21 2.20 -1.23
C TYR A 86 14.08 0.95 -1.08
N PRO A 87 15.03 0.68 -1.99
CA PRO A 87 15.79 -0.57 -1.99
C PRO A 87 16.61 -0.74 -0.70
N ARG A 88 16.75 -1.98 -0.24
CA ARG A 88 17.75 -2.38 0.76
C ARG A 88 18.90 -3.09 0.05
N PHE A 89 20.15 -2.77 0.40
CA PHE A 89 21.30 -3.52 -0.11
C PHE A 89 21.66 -4.69 0.83
N ASN A 90 21.22 -4.66 2.10
CA ASN A 90 21.33 -5.75 3.07
C ASN A 90 20.29 -5.61 4.20
N GLU A 91 20.11 -6.67 5.01
CA GLU A 91 19.13 -6.69 6.13
C GLU A 91 19.46 -5.68 7.26
N ASN A 92 20.73 -5.28 7.38
CA ASN A 92 21.19 -4.34 8.40
C ASN A 92 20.90 -2.86 8.05
N GLU A 93 20.39 -2.58 6.84
CA GLU A 93 20.17 -1.22 6.33
C GLU A 93 18.75 -0.68 6.52
N LEU A 94 17.92 -1.30 7.38
CA LEU A 94 16.59 -0.75 7.71
C LEU A 94 16.67 0.73 8.10
N PHE A 95 17.68 1.13 8.88
CA PHE A 95 17.85 2.53 9.27
C PHE A 95 18.04 3.44 8.05
N VAL A 96 18.86 3.04 7.07
CA VAL A 96 19.09 3.79 5.83
C VAL A 96 17.80 3.93 5.03
N GLN A 97 17.04 2.85 4.92
CA GLN A 97 15.74 2.87 4.26
C GLN A 97 14.75 3.84 4.94
N LEU A 98 14.70 3.84 6.28
CA LEU A 98 13.87 4.79 7.02
C LEU A 98 14.35 6.24 6.85
N GLN A 99 15.66 6.47 6.77
CA GLN A 99 16.21 7.79 6.44
C GLN A 99 15.78 8.25 5.03
N GLN A 100 15.68 7.35 4.05
CA GLN A 100 15.14 7.69 2.73
C GLN A 100 13.65 8.04 2.80
N VAL A 101 12.87 7.25 3.54
CA VAL A 101 11.43 7.52 3.76
C VAL A 101 11.22 8.85 4.46
N VAL A 102 12.13 9.31 5.31
CA VAL A 102 12.00 10.59 6.02
C VAL A 102 12.59 11.75 5.23
N TYR A 103 13.88 11.68 4.91
CA TYR A 103 14.67 12.79 4.39
C TYR A 103 14.95 12.73 2.89
N GLY A 104 14.83 11.56 2.27
CA GLY A 104 14.98 11.40 0.82
C GLY A 104 13.74 11.87 0.06
N ASP A 105 13.85 11.92 -1.27
CA ASP A 105 12.73 12.22 -2.14
C ASP A 105 11.61 11.18 -1.98
N ALA A 106 10.36 11.63 -2.13
CA ALA A 106 9.26 10.69 -2.27
C ALA A 106 9.40 9.93 -3.59
N PRO A 107 9.03 8.63 -3.63
CA PRO A 107 9.11 7.88 -4.85
C PRO A 107 8.06 8.41 -5.83
N ILE A 108 8.47 8.48 -7.09
CA ILE A 108 7.64 8.96 -8.18
C ILE A 108 7.48 7.83 -9.17
N MET A 109 6.24 7.54 -9.53
CA MET A 109 5.93 6.70 -10.66
C MET A 109 6.02 7.55 -11.94
N CYS A 110 6.93 7.18 -12.83
CA CYS A 110 7.06 7.83 -14.12
C CYS A 110 5.95 7.37 -15.07
N PRO A 111 5.42 8.26 -15.95
CA PRO A 111 4.56 7.84 -17.05
C PRO A 111 5.23 6.78 -17.92
N SER A 112 4.47 5.75 -18.30
CA SER A 112 4.92 4.71 -19.21
C SER A 112 3.75 4.15 -20.01
N ASP A 113 4.02 3.39 -21.07
CA ASP A 113 2.99 2.73 -21.87
C ASP A 113 2.31 1.56 -21.14
N VAL A 114 2.84 1.15 -19.99
CA VAL A 114 2.32 0.03 -19.19
C VAL A 114 1.17 0.48 -18.29
N TYR A 115 1.26 1.69 -17.74
CA TYR A 115 0.31 2.20 -16.75
C TYR A 115 -0.42 3.44 -17.23
N SER A 116 -1.74 3.46 -17.04
CA SER A 116 -2.55 4.62 -17.42
C SER A 116 -2.08 5.87 -16.67
N ILE A 117 -2.18 7.04 -17.31
CA ILE A 117 -1.82 8.31 -16.68
C ILE A 117 -2.61 8.55 -15.38
N ARG A 118 -3.86 8.08 -15.31
CA ARG A 118 -4.70 8.17 -14.10
C ARG A 118 -4.12 7.34 -12.95
N THR A 119 -3.63 6.14 -13.24
CA THR A 119 -2.95 5.27 -12.25
C THR A 119 -1.70 5.96 -11.71
N VAL A 120 -0.87 6.51 -12.61
CA VAL A 120 0.35 7.23 -12.25
C VAL A 120 0.04 8.46 -11.38
N GLN A 121 -0.96 9.27 -11.77
CA GLN A 121 -1.40 10.43 -11.01
C GLN A 121 -1.96 10.06 -9.64
N PHE A 122 -2.74 8.98 -9.55
CA PHE A 122 -3.30 8.49 -8.29
C PHE A 122 -2.20 8.07 -7.32
N ILE A 123 -1.25 7.23 -7.77
CA ILE A 123 -0.13 6.77 -6.94
C ILE A 123 0.73 7.95 -6.49
N ASN A 124 1.10 8.85 -7.42
CA ASN A 124 1.94 10.01 -7.08
C ASN A 124 1.23 10.98 -6.13
N SER A 125 -0.10 11.13 -6.21
CA SER A 125 -0.86 11.96 -5.26
C SER A 125 -0.84 11.40 -3.83
N CYS A 126 -0.72 10.08 -3.68
CA CYS A 126 -0.62 9.43 -2.37
C CYS A 126 0.77 9.65 -1.74
N LEU A 127 1.80 9.84 -2.56
CA LEU A 127 3.22 9.88 -2.19
C LEU A 127 3.73 11.31 -2.01
N VAL A 128 2.96 12.15 -1.31
CA VAL A 128 3.34 13.53 -0.97
C VAL A 128 3.84 13.57 0.47
N LYS A 129 5.05 14.10 0.70
CA LYS A 129 5.67 14.17 2.04
C LYS A 129 4.89 15.06 3.00
N GLU A 130 4.49 16.23 2.52
CA GLU A 130 3.71 17.20 3.29
C GLU A 130 2.31 16.63 3.57
N THR A 131 2.02 16.33 4.83
CA THR A 131 0.78 15.67 5.25
C THR A 131 -0.44 16.47 4.79
N GLU A 132 -0.42 17.79 4.95
CA GLU A 132 -1.56 18.65 4.61
C GLU A 132 -1.82 18.76 3.10
N ALA A 133 -0.80 18.55 2.27
CA ALA A 133 -0.91 18.53 0.81
C ALA A 133 -1.33 17.15 0.26
N ARG A 134 -1.22 16.09 1.07
CA ARG A 134 -1.66 14.74 0.72
C ARG A 134 -3.19 14.66 0.77
N PRO A 135 -3.86 14.05 -0.23
CA PRO A 135 -5.31 13.90 -0.21
C PRO A 135 -5.78 13.00 0.92
N ASN A 136 -6.95 13.28 1.47
CA ASN A 136 -7.68 12.32 2.31
C ASN A 136 -8.54 11.38 1.43
N TYR A 137 -9.23 10.42 2.02
CA TYR A 137 -10.05 9.47 1.26
C TYR A 137 -11.16 10.11 0.44
N ALA A 138 -11.83 11.14 0.96
CA ALA A 138 -12.87 11.83 0.20
C ALA A 138 -12.30 12.43 -1.09
N MET A 139 -11.11 13.04 -1.00
CA MET A 139 -10.41 13.57 -2.17
C MET A 139 -9.97 12.46 -3.14
N LEU A 140 -9.44 11.33 -2.63
CA LEU A 140 -9.05 10.19 -3.48
C LEU A 140 -10.23 9.59 -4.25
N MET A 141 -11.41 9.49 -3.60
CA MET A 141 -12.63 8.98 -4.24
C MET A 141 -13.13 9.90 -5.37
N GLU A 142 -12.77 11.19 -5.32
CA GLU A 142 -13.13 12.15 -6.37
C GLU A 142 -12.18 12.12 -7.58
N MET A 143 -11.04 11.43 -7.50
CA MET A 143 -10.06 11.37 -8.59
C MET A 143 -10.57 10.50 -9.75
N ASP A 144 -10.13 10.84 -10.97
CA ASP A 144 -10.49 10.11 -12.20
C ASP A 144 -10.16 8.62 -12.13
N PHE A 145 -9.07 8.25 -11.43
CA PHE A 145 -8.74 6.85 -11.20
C PHE A 145 -9.88 6.11 -10.49
N PHE A 146 -10.33 6.60 -9.34
CA PHE A 146 -11.35 5.94 -8.55
C PHE A 146 -12.68 5.89 -9.31
N LYS A 147 -13.15 7.04 -9.82
CA LYS A 147 -14.39 7.14 -10.58
C LYS A 147 -14.42 6.22 -11.80
N TYR A 148 -13.31 6.12 -12.53
CA TYR A 148 -13.22 5.25 -13.70
C TYR A 148 -13.38 3.77 -13.30
N TYR A 149 -12.58 3.29 -12.35
CA TYR A 149 -12.59 1.86 -11.98
C TYR A 149 -13.83 1.46 -11.17
N ASP A 150 -14.43 2.38 -10.41
CA ASP A 150 -15.72 2.17 -9.72
C ASP A 150 -16.88 2.03 -10.72
N SER A 151 -16.80 2.73 -11.85
CA SER A 151 -17.80 2.62 -12.93
C SER A 151 -17.70 1.34 -13.76
N LEU A 152 -16.60 0.57 -13.63
CA LEU A 152 -16.42 -0.65 -14.39
C LEU A 152 -17.22 -1.81 -13.77
N ASN A 153 -17.99 -2.50 -14.61
CA ASN A 153 -18.57 -3.78 -14.25
C ASN A 153 -17.53 -4.89 -14.41
N GLY A 154 -17.61 -5.92 -13.57
CA GLY A 154 -16.78 -7.12 -13.70
C GLY A 154 -15.39 -7.04 -13.05
N THR A 155 -15.09 -6.00 -12.26
CA THR A 155 -13.81 -5.91 -11.53
C THR A 155 -13.55 -7.14 -10.65
N SER A 156 -14.59 -7.65 -9.97
CA SER A 156 -14.47 -8.91 -9.21
C SER A 156 -14.17 -10.11 -10.11
N GLU A 157 -14.79 -10.21 -11.27
CA GLU A 157 -14.51 -11.30 -12.23
C GLU A 157 -13.07 -11.24 -12.75
N TYR A 158 -12.59 -10.03 -13.06
CA TYR A 158 -11.20 -9.80 -13.45
C TYR A 158 -10.21 -10.27 -12.36
N VAL A 159 -10.46 -9.89 -11.10
CA VAL A 159 -9.62 -10.32 -9.97
C VAL A 159 -9.69 -11.84 -9.78
N ALA A 160 -10.87 -12.45 -9.87
CA ALA A 160 -11.05 -13.90 -9.77
C ALA A 160 -10.23 -14.64 -10.84
N ASN A 161 -10.30 -14.18 -12.09
CA ASN A 161 -9.56 -14.75 -13.21
C ASN A 161 -8.04 -14.61 -13.02
N TYR A 162 -7.57 -13.46 -12.54
CA TYR A 162 -6.17 -13.25 -12.22
C TYR A 162 -5.68 -14.21 -11.13
N VAL A 163 -6.40 -14.34 -10.02
CA VAL A 163 -6.04 -15.26 -8.92
C VAL A 163 -5.99 -16.70 -9.42
N GLN A 164 -7.00 -17.12 -10.20
CA GLN A 164 -7.03 -18.47 -10.75
C GLN A 164 -5.85 -18.74 -11.68
N HIS A 165 -5.47 -17.78 -12.51
CA HIS A 165 -4.31 -17.87 -13.38
C HIS A 165 -3.00 -17.98 -12.59
N ALA A 166 -2.80 -17.13 -11.58
CA ALA A 166 -1.61 -17.15 -10.74
C ALA A 166 -1.44 -18.48 -9.99
N LEU A 167 -2.53 -19.06 -9.47
CA LEU A 167 -2.51 -20.36 -8.81
C LEU A 167 -2.16 -21.51 -9.78
N ASN A 168 -2.57 -21.40 -11.04
CA ASN A 168 -2.23 -22.40 -12.05
C ASN A 168 -0.74 -22.35 -12.40
N LEU A 169 -0.16 -21.15 -12.52
CA LEU A 169 1.29 -20.98 -12.72
C LEU A 169 2.11 -21.54 -11.54
N GLN A 170 1.68 -21.29 -10.30
CA GLN A 170 2.34 -21.87 -9.13
C GLN A 170 2.33 -23.40 -9.14
N LYS A 171 1.22 -24.03 -9.57
CA LYS A 171 1.14 -25.49 -9.69
C LYS A 171 2.07 -26.04 -10.77
N GLN A 172 2.26 -25.31 -11.87
CA GLN A 172 3.15 -25.70 -12.97
C GLN A 172 4.64 -25.56 -12.62
N ASN A 173 5.00 -24.57 -11.78
CA ASN A 173 6.38 -24.33 -11.36
C ASN A 173 6.82 -25.16 -10.13
N ASN A 174 5.88 -25.86 -9.48
CA ASN A 174 6.14 -26.73 -8.32
C ASN A 174 6.11 -28.24 -8.68
N LEU A 175 6.29 -28.57 -9.96
CA LEU A 175 6.54 -29.91 -10.53
C LEU A 175 7.89 -29.91 -11.24
#